data_AF-A0A2E6Y9Y1-F1
#
_entry.id   AF-A0A2E6Y9Y1-F1
#
_cell.length_a   1.000
_cell.length_b   1.000
_cell.length_c   1.000
_cell.angle_alpha   90.00
_cell.angle_beta   90.00
_cell.angle_gamma   90.00
#
_symmetry.space_group_name_H-M   'P 1'
#
loop_
_entity.id
_entity.type
_entity.pdbx_description
1 polymer ?
#
loop_
_entity_poly.entity_id
_entity_poly.type
_entity_poly.pdbx_seq_one_letter_code
_entity_poly.pdbx_strand_id
1 'polypeptide(L)'
;MMPQETDTGMDDRRKRILYRCQHRGMKEMDIFLGQFASAHVARLSEADLADLERLMDVFDQDLFKWMTGRQPVPAEHDTPVYRAIISFRQAQVAAES
;
A
#
# COMPACT_ATOMS: atom_id res chain seq x y z
N MET A 1 -11.21 -31.78 -14.35
CA MET A 1 -10.15 -31.05 -15.09
C MET A 1 -10.27 -29.59 -14.69
N MET A 2 -9.30 -29.06 -13.95
CA MET A 2 -9.32 -27.65 -13.51
C MET A 2 -8.45 -26.85 -14.50
N PRO A 3 -9.00 -25.89 -15.26
CA PRO A 3 -8.15 -24.93 -15.95
C PRO A 3 -7.59 -23.96 -14.91
N GLN A 4 -6.26 -23.90 -14.83
CA GLN A 4 -5.54 -22.96 -13.99
C GLN A 4 -5.52 -21.60 -14.71
N GLU A 5 -6.48 -20.73 -14.40
CA GLU A 5 -6.47 -19.32 -14.82
C GLU A 5 -5.57 -18.51 -13.87
N THR A 6 -4.25 -18.62 -14.04
CA THR A 6 -3.27 -18.01 -13.11
C THR A 6 -2.70 -16.66 -13.57
N ASP A 7 -3.18 -16.06 -14.66
CA ASP A 7 -2.68 -14.76 -15.14
C ASP A 7 -3.67 -13.60 -14.91
N THR A 8 -4.96 -13.79 -15.16
CA THR A 8 -5.99 -12.73 -15.00
C THR A 8 -6.27 -12.36 -13.55
N GLY A 9 -6.13 -13.31 -12.61
CA GLY A 9 -6.47 -13.11 -11.20
C GLY A 9 -5.53 -12.15 -10.46
N MET A 10 -4.24 -12.11 -10.84
CA MET A 10 -3.29 -11.20 -10.21
C MET A 10 -3.55 -9.74 -10.62
N ASP A 11 -3.84 -9.49 -11.90
CA ASP A 11 -4.13 -8.15 -12.40
C ASP A 11 -5.43 -7.57 -11.78
N ASP A 12 -6.46 -8.40 -11.62
CA ASP A 12 -7.70 -8.01 -10.96
C ASP A 12 -7.47 -7.65 -9.47
N ARG A 13 -6.67 -8.47 -8.76
CA ARG A 13 -6.35 -8.23 -7.35
C ARG A 13 -5.56 -6.93 -7.17
N ARG A 14 -4.58 -6.66 -8.05
CA ARG A 14 -3.82 -5.40 -8.08
C ARG A 14 -4.73 -4.20 -8.31
N LYS A 15 -5.66 -4.28 -9.27
CA LYS A 15 -6.65 -3.23 -9.54
C LYS A 15 -7.57 -2.99 -8.35
N ARG A 16 -8.04 -4.04 -7.68
CA ARG A 16 -8.88 -3.92 -6.47
C ARG A 16 -8.13 -3.25 -5.32
N ILE A 17 -6.86 -3.60 -5.13
CA ILE A 17 -5.99 -2.96 -4.12
C ILE A 17 -5.75 -1.49 -4.48
N LEU A 18 -5.40 -1.19 -5.73
CA LEU A 18 -5.21 0.17 -6.21
C LEU A 18 -6.47 1.02 -6.00
N TYR A 19 -7.64 0.49 -6.35
CA TYR A 19 -8.92 1.17 -6.14
C TYR A 19 -9.21 1.43 -4.67
N ARG A 20 -8.93 0.47 -3.79
CA ARG A 20 -9.07 0.66 -2.34
C ARG A 20 -8.09 1.70 -1.78
N CYS A 21 -6.87 1.76 -2.30
CA CYS A 21 -5.90 2.81 -1.97
C CYS A 21 -6.35 4.20 -2.43
N GLN A 22 -7.09 4.27 -3.54
CA GLN A 22 -7.66 5.49 -4.15
C GLN A 22 -9.08 5.84 -3.68
N HIS A 23 -9.66 5.04 -2.77
CA HIS A 23 -10.96 5.29 -2.16
C HIS A 23 -10.81 5.39 -0.64
N ARG A 24 -9.77 6.07 -0.17
CA ARG A 24 -9.53 6.33 1.27
C ARG A 24 -10.20 7.64 1.72
N GLY A 25 -10.47 7.75 3.02
CA GLY A 25 -11.19 8.90 3.59
C GLY A 25 -10.37 10.19 3.65
N MET A 26 -9.04 10.11 3.51
CA MET A 26 -8.11 11.24 3.57
C MET A 26 -7.47 11.47 2.20
N LYS A 27 -7.75 12.61 1.57
CA LYS A 27 -7.30 12.97 0.22
C LYS A 27 -5.77 12.90 0.03
N GLU A 28 -4.99 13.31 1.03
CA GLU A 28 -3.53 13.22 0.99
C GLU A 28 -3.03 11.77 1.01
N MET A 29 -3.63 10.92 1.84
CA MET A 29 -3.32 9.49 1.86
C MET A 29 -3.73 8.81 0.57
N ASP A 30 -4.86 9.23 0.00
CA ASP A 30 -5.36 8.72 -1.26
C ASP A 30 -4.39 8.94 -2.43
N ILE A 31 -3.92 10.18 -2.58
CA ILE A 31 -2.96 10.54 -3.63
C ILE A 31 -1.63 9.81 -3.41
N PHE A 32 -1.17 9.78 -2.17
CA PHE A 32 0.11 9.19 -1.81
C PHE A 32 0.11 7.65 -1.96
N LEU A 33 -0.85 6.96 -1.34
CA LEU A 33 -1.02 5.51 -1.50
C LEU A 33 -1.38 5.16 -2.94
N GLY A 34 -2.16 5.98 -3.64
CA GLY A 34 -2.50 5.78 -5.04
C GLY A 34 -1.28 5.80 -5.95
N GLN A 35 -0.35 6.76 -5.76
CA GLN A 35 0.92 6.80 -6.51
C GLN A 35 1.83 5.64 -6.14
N PHE A 36 2.00 5.34 -4.85
CA PHE A 36 2.81 4.21 -4.40
C PHE A 36 2.25 2.89 -4.95
N ALA A 37 0.95 2.64 -4.79
CA ALA A 37 0.29 1.45 -5.30
C ALA A 37 0.43 1.40 -6.82
N SER A 38 0.14 2.45 -7.58
CA SER A 38 0.31 2.40 -9.05
C SER A 38 1.74 2.04 -9.48
N ALA A 39 2.76 2.59 -8.81
CA ALA A 39 4.16 2.33 -9.13
C ALA A 39 4.68 0.96 -8.64
N HIS A 40 4.22 0.51 -7.48
CA HIS A 40 4.71 -0.72 -6.84
C HIS A 40 3.82 -1.92 -7.10
N VAL A 41 2.48 -1.80 -7.14
CA VAL A 41 1.51 -2.91 -7.24
C VAL A 41 1.77 -3.81 -8.45
N ALA A 42 2.29 -3.25 -9.55
CA ALA A 42 2.70 -4.00 -10.75
C ALA A 42 3.97 -4.84 -10.55
N ARG A 43 4.83 -4.45 -9.61
CA ARG A 43 6.10 -5.09 -9.23
C ARG A 43 6.01 -5.91 -7.94
N LEU A 44 4.96 -5.70 -7.14
CA LEU A 44 4.71 -6.44 -5.90
C LEU A 44 4.37 -7.91 -6.21
N SER A 45 4.94 -8.80 -5.40
CA SER A 45 4.63 -10.23 -5.45
C SER A 45 3.33 -10.53 -4.67
N GLU A 46 2.78 -11.73 -4.80
CA GLU A 46 1.55 -12.11 -4.09
C GLU A 46 1.63 -11.93 -2.56
N ALA A 47 2.81 -12.20 -1.98
CA ALA A 47 3.07 -11.97 -0.55
C ALA A 47 2.95 -10.48 -0.19
N ASP A 48 3.58 -9.60 -0.98
CA ASP A 48 3.50 -8.15 -0.79
C ASP A 48 2.07 -7.62 -0.98
N LEU A 49 1.33 -8.15 -1.96
CA LEU A 49 -0.07 -7.78 -2.17
C LEU A 49 -0.93 -8.17 -0.97
N ALA A 50 -0.68 -9.33 -0.35
CA ALA A 50 -1.36 -9.75 0.87
C ALA A 50 -1.03 -8.83 2.06
N ASP A 51 0.23 -8.40 2.19
CA ASP A 51 0.62 -7.43 3.20
C ASP A 51 0.02 -6.04 2.97
N LEU A 52 -0.08 -5.61 1.72
CA LEU A 52 -0.78 -4.38 1.35
C LEU A 52 -2.28 -4.49 1.66
N GLU A 53 -2.89 -5.65 1.43
CA GLU A 53 -4.28 -5.94 1.83
C GLU A 53 -4.50 -5.79 3.33
N ARG A 54 -3.57 -6.26 4.16
CA ARG A 54 -3.61 -6.05 5.62
C ARG A 54 -3.47 -4.58 6.00
N LEU A 55 -2.58 -3.84 5.34
CA LEU A 55 -2.43 -2.40 5.56
C LEU A 55 -3.68 -1.62 5.14
N MET A 56 -4.43 -2.11 4.16
CA MET A 56 -5.71 -1.52 3.76
C MET A 56 -6.80 -1.67 4.82
N ASP A 57 -6.71 -2.67 5.70
CA ASP A 57 -7.64 -2.83 6.83
C ASP A 57 -7.40 -1.78 7.93
N VAL A 58 -6.18 -1.22 7.98
CA VAL A 58 -5.82 -0.16 8.93
C VAL A 58 -6.48 1.16 8.55
N PHE A 59 -6.97 1.90 9.55
CA PHE A 59 -7.52 3.23 9.39
C PHE A 59 -6.45 4.26 8.97
N ASP A 60 -6.84 5.18 8.10
CA ASP A 60 -5.97 6.26 7.60
C ASP A 60 -5.32 7.06 8.74
N GLN A 61 -6.05 7.26 9.85
CA GLN A 61 -5.55 7.98 11.01
C GLN A 61 -4.37 7.26 11.68
N ASP A 62 -4.41 5.93 11.81
CA ASP A 62 -3.34 5.15 12.41
C ASP A 62 -2.15 5.03 11.46
N LEU A 63 -2.41 4.80 10.17
CA LEU A 63 -1.37 4.90 9.14
C LEU A 63 -0.65 6.26 9.20
N PHE A 64 -1.39 7.37 9.28
CA PHE A 64 -0.81 8.70 9.43
C PHE A 64 0.04 8.83 10.70
N LYS A 65 -0.43 8.32 11.84
CA LYS A 65 0.36 8.33 13.09
C LYS A 65 1.66 7.53 12.94
N TRP A 66 1.62 6.36 12.29
CA TRP A 66 2.82 5.55 12.08
C TRP A 66 3.78 6.24 11.11
N MET A 67 3.27 6.79 10.01
CA MET A 67 4.08 7.52 9.02
C MET A 67 4.71 8.79 9.59
N THR A 68 4.03 9.46 10.52
CA THR A 68 4.55 10.65 11.21
C THR A 68 5.44 10.32 12.40
N GLY A 69 5.63 9.03 12.73
CA GLY A 69 6.38 8.59 13.91
C GLY A 69 5.67 8.92 15.23
N ARG A 70 4.40 9.31 15.18
CA ARG A 70 3.56 9.56 16.36
C ARG A 70 3.24 8.29 17.13
N GLN A 71 3.25 7.15 16.46
CA GLN A 71 3.00 5.84 17.06
C GLN A 71 3.87 4.78 16.36
N PRO A 72 4.38 3.77 17.09
CA PRO A 72 5.12 2.69 16.47
C PRO A 72 4.20 1.83 15.59
N VAL A 73 4.71 1.41 14.43
CA VAL A 73 4.05 0.39 13.62
C VAL A 73 4.08 -0.95 14.39
N PRO A 74 2.96 -1.67 14.51
CA PRO A 74 2.98 -2.99 15.12
C PRO A 74 3.74 -3.97 14.22
N ALA A 75 4.37 -4.99 14.82
CA ALA A 75 5.19 -5.96 14.09
C ALA A 75 4.43 -6.69 12.97
N GLU A 76 3.11 -6.83 13.11
CA GLU A 76 2.21 -7.41 12.10
C GLU A 76 2.07 -6.55 10.83
N HIS A 77 2.39 -5.25 10.94
CA HIS A 77 2.34 -4.28 9.85
C HIS A 77 3.73 -3.75 9.46
N ASP A 78 4.81 -4.17 10.15
CA ASP A 78 6.20 -3.89 9.76
C ASP A 78 6.64 -4.77 8.58
N THR A 79 5.93 -4.61 7.47
CA THR A 79 6.13 -5.39 6.25
C THR A 79 7.10 -4.65 5.32
N PRO A 80 7.76 -5.35 4.37
CA PRO A 80 8.60 -4.70 3.37
C PRO A 80 7.82 -3.64 2.58
N VAL A 81 6.52 -3.87 2.34
CA VAL A 81 5.61 -2.90 1.72
C VAL A 81 5.48 -1.64 2.56
N TYR A 82 5.22 -1.77 3.87
CA TYR A 82 5.13 -0.62 4.76
C TYR A 82 6.42 0.21 4.77
N ARG A 83 7.59 -0.44 4.84
CA ARG A 83 8.87 0.26 4.78
C ARG A 83 9.07 0.98 3.45
N ALA A 84 8.66 0.36 2.34
CA ALA A 84 8.70 0.99 1.01
C ALA A 84 7.78 2.24 0.94
N ILE A 85 6.59 2.18 1.55
CA ILE A 85 5.68 3.33 1.67
C ILE A 85 6.36 4.46 2.44
N ILE A 86 6.96 4.18 3.60
CA ILE A 86 7.66 5.21 4.41
C ILE A 86 8.83 5.82 3.62
N SER A 87 9.62 4.98 2.96
CA SER A 87 10.75 5.45 2.16
C SER A 87 10.30 6.32 0.99
N PHE A 88 9.18 5.96 0.33
CA PHE A 88 8.59 6.77 -0.74
C PHE A 88 8.09 8.12 -0.22
N ARG A 89 7.47 8.16 0.98
CA ARG A 89 7.05 9.41 1.63
C ARG A 89 8.24 10.33 1.93
N GLN A 90 9.30 9.78 2.51
CA GLN A 90 10.51 10.54 2.82
C GLN A 90 11.15 11.12 1.56
N ALA A 91 11.17 10.36 0.46
CA ALA A 91 11.65 10.83 -0.83
C ALA A 91 10.80 11.98 -1.41
N GLN A 92 9.47 11.92 -1.26
CA GLN A 92 8.57 13.01 -1.69
C GLN A 92 8.78 14.29 -0.87
N VAL A 93 8.81 14.18 0.47
CA VAL A 93 9.04 15.33 1.36
C VAL A 93 10.41 15.98 1.09
N ALA A 94 11.44 15.18 0.83
CA ALA A 94 12.77 15.69 0.49
C ALA A 94 12.81 16.36 -0.90
N ALA A 95 11.99 15.94 -1.85
CA ALA A 95 11.91 16.56 -3.18
C ALA A 95 11.15 17.90 -3.17
N GLU A 96 10.31 18.13 -2.17
CA GLU A 96 9.57 19.38 -1.96
C GLU A 96 10.31 20.39 -1.05
N SER A 97 11.50 20.03 -0.54
CA SER A 97 12.32 20.85 0.37
C SER A 97 13.49 21.55 -0.31
#